data_AF-A8GBG8-F1
#
_entry.id   AF-A8GBG8-F1
#
_cell.length_a   1.000
_cell.length_b   1.000
_cell.length_c   1.000
_cell.angle_alpha   90.00
_cell.angle_beta   90.00
_cell.angle_gamma   90.00
#
_symmetry.space_group_name_H-M   'P 1'
#
loop_
_entity.id
_entity.type
_entity.pdbx_description
1 polymer ?
#
loop_
_entity_poly.entity_id
_entity_poly.type
_entity_poly.pdbx_seq_one_letter_code
_entity_poly.pdbx_strand_id
1 'polypeptide(L)'
;MYRANTKLARDNSICQTLNGQPINQWVGQVESSQINGHEDDFIRIKLADHITVQSAKIPTSSGKLENTLPPNIAAEKLKIGDKVTFSGKFAPGTNACIWETSVTLDGGLFNPNFAFKFDNISAMP
;
A
#
# COMPACT_ATOMS: atom_id res chain seq x y z
N MET A 1 2.04 19.02 -19.35
CA MET A 1 1.26 19.86 -18.41
C MET A 1 -0.04 19.18 -17.96
N TYR A 2 -0.91 18.70 -18.86
CA TYR A 2 -2.20 18.08 -18.49
C TYR A 2 -2.08 16.90 -17.51
N ARG A 3 -1.21 15.92 -17.78
CA ARG A 3 -1.04 14.70 -16.96
C ARG A 3 -0.59 14.98 -15.52
N ALA A 4 0.35 15.89 -15.32
CA ALA A 4 0.83 16.26 -13.98
C ALA A 4 -0.31 16.89 -13.15
N ASN A 5 -1.12 17.75 -13.78
CA ASN A 5 -2.29 18.34 -13.13
C ASN A 5 -3.36 17.29 -12.82
N THR A 6 -3.59 16.32 -13.71
CA THR A 6 -4.50 15.20 -13.44
C THR A 6 -4.04 14.37 -12.25
N LYS A 7 -2.74 14.04 -12.16
CA LYS A 7 -2.20 13.32 -11.00
C LYS A 7 -2.41 14.13 -9.73
N LEU A 8 -2.06 15.41 -9.73
CA LEU A 8 -2.26 16.29 -8.57
C LEU A 8 -3.72 16.35 -8.12
N ALA A 9 -4.67 16.48 -9.05
CA ALA A 9 -6.09 16.49 -8.74
C ALA A 9 -6.56 15.16 -8.10
N ARG A 10 -6.09 14.03 -8.62
CA ARG A 10 -6.35 12.69 -8.06
C ARG A 10 -5.77 12.57 -6.66
N ASP A 11 -4.52 12.96 -6.45
CA ASP A 11 -3.83 12.93 -5.15
C ASP A 11 -4.65 13.74 -4.13
N ASN A 12 -5.07 14.96 -4.49
CA ASN A 12 -5.91 15.82 -3.65
C ASN A 12 -7.26 15.19 -3.32
N SER A 13 -7.94 14.58 -4.31
CA SER A 13 -9.22 13.90 -4.09
C SER A 13 -9.09 12.74 -3.11
N ILE A 14 -8.00 11.98 -3.19
CA ILE A 14 -7.74 10.88 -2.24
C ILE A 14 -7.44 11.45 -0.85
N CYS A 15 -6.65 12.53 -0.75
CA CYS A 15 -6.37 13.18 0.52
C CYS A 15 -7.65 13.66 1.22
N GLN A 16 -8.56 14.29 0.46
CA GLN A 16 -9.83 14.78 0.99
C GLN A 16 -10.75 13.64 1.44
N THR A 17 -10.73 12.51 0.71
CA THR A 17 -11.60 11.36 0.99
C THR A 17 -11.10 10.55 2.17
N LEU A 18 -9.80 10.21 2.17
CA LEU A 18 -9.23 9.33 3.18
C LEU A 18 -8.77 10.08 4.42
N ASN A 19 -8.22 11.30 4.27
CA ASN A 19 -7.78 12.17 5.36
C ASN A 19 -6.99 11.45 6.48
N GLY A 20 -6.13 10.50 6.10
CA GLY A 20 -5.33 9.69 7.03
C GLY A 20 -6.13 8.70 7.91
N GLN A 21 -7.43 8.52 7.64
CA GLN A 21 -8.28 7.60 8.38
C GLN A 21 -7.84 6.15 8.15
N PRO A 22 -7.88 5.31 9.22
CA PRO A 22 -7.68 3.88 9.08
C PRO A 22 -8.77 3.27 8.20
N ILE A 23 -8.35 2.30 7.41
CA ILE A 23 -9.17 1.44 6.58
C ILE A 23 -9.38 0.12 7.33
N ASN A 24 -10.63 -0.35 7.33
CA ASN A 24 -11.02 -1.61 7.94
C ASN A 24 -11.69 -2.52 6.90
N GLN A 25 -11.37 -3.80 6.95
CA GLN A 25 -12.00 -4.88 6.16
C GLN A 25 -12.01 -4.62 4.64
N TRP A 26 -10.97 -3.98 4.11
CA TRP A 26 -10.81 -3.91 2.67
C TRP A 26 -10.45 -5.27 2.11
N VAL A 27 -10.97 -5.54 0.91
CA VAL A 27 -10.74 -6.79 0.19
C VAL A 27 -9.79 -6.52 -0.96
N GLY A 28 -8.85 -7.42 -1.18
CA GLY A 28 -7.97 -7.40 -2.33
C GLY A 28 -7.47 -8.79 -2.70
N GLN A 29 -6.53 -8.83 -3.64
CA GLN A 29 -5.88 -10.05 -4.09
C GLN A 29 -4.37 -9.90 -3.99
N VAL A 30 -3.66 -10.93 -3.50
CA VAL A 30 -2.20 -10.92 -3.47
C VAL A 30 -1.67 -10.92 -4.90
N GLU A 31 -1.00 -9.85 -5.30
CA GLU A 31 -0.37 -9.71 -6.61
C GLU A 31 1.07 -10.26 -6.60
N SER A 32 1.82 -9.96 -5.54
CA SER A 32 3.18 -10.46 -5.34
C SER A 32 3.54 -10.39 -3.85
N SER A 33 4.40 -11.30 -3.39
CA SER A 33 4.83 -11.34 -1.99
C SER A 33 6.16 -12.06 -1.83
N GLN A 34 6.94 -11.62 -0.87
CA GLN A 34 8.05 -12.36 -0.28
C GLN A 34 7.86 -12.31 1.24
N ILE A 35 7.51 -13.44 1.84
CA ILE A 35 7.23 -13.53 3.27
C ILE A 35 7.99 -14.76 3.78
N ASN A 36 9.27 -14.57 4.11
CA ASN A 36 10.14 -15.63 4.60
C ASN A 36 10.71 -15.33 6.01
N GLY A 37 10.22 -14.29 6.69
CA GLY A 37 10.68 -13.90 8.02
C GLY A 37 11.96 -13.08 7.98
N HIS A 38 12.27 -12.46 6.84
CA HIS A 38 13.46 -11.63 6.65
C HIS A 38 13.12 -10.14 6.64
N GLU A 39 14.15 -9.30 6.76
CA GLU A 39 13.97 -7.86 6.79
C GLU A 39 13.44 -7.29 5.47
N ASP A 40 13.60 -7.99 4.35
CA ASP A 40 13.15 -7.60 3.02
C ASP A 40 11.76 -8.15 2.66
N ASP A 41 11.07 -8.77 3.63
CA ASP A 41 9.70 -9.24 3.44
C ASP A 41 8.78 -8.11 2.94
N PHE A 42 7.96 -8.44 1.95
CA PHE A 42 6.94 -7.55 1.43
C PHE A 42 5.70 -8.29 0.94
N ILE A 43 4.60 -7.55 0.87
CA ILE A 43 3.37 -7.97 0.20
C ILE A 43 2.84 -6.83 -0.66
N ARG A 44 2.32 -7.17 -1.83
CA ARG A 44 1.56 -6.27 -2.70
C ARG A 44 0.19 -6.87 -2.95
N ILE A 45 -0.83 -6.07 -2.67
CA ILE A 45 -2.24 -6.42 -2.82
C ILE A 45 -2.84 -5.57 -3.92
N LYS A 46 -3.41 -6.22 -4.93
CA LYS A 46 -4.28 -5.61 -5.93
C LYS A 46 -5.62 -5.25 -5.28
N LEU A 47 -5.97 -3.97 -5.30
CA LEU A 47 -7.24 -3.44 -4.77
C LEU A 47 -8.33 -3.43 -5.85
N ALA A 48 -7.94 -3.03 -7.05
CA ALA A 48 -8.80 -2.94 -8.22
C ALA A 48 -7.94 -3.14 -9.46
N ASP A 49 -8.54 -3.10 -10.64
CA ASP A 49 -7.77 -3.13 -11.88
C ASP A 49 -6.76 -1.98 -11.90
N HIS A 50 -5.48 -2.36 -12.09
CA HIS A 50 -4.33 -1.47 -12.12
C HIS A 50 -4.03 -0.68 -10.83
N ILE A 51 -4.71 -0.94 -9.71
CA ILE A 51 -4.46 -0.24 -8.45
C ILE A 51 -3.93 -1.21 -7.41
N THR A 52 -2.75 -0.91 -6.87
CA THR A 52 -2.09 -1.74 -5.86
C THR A 52 -1.74 -0.95 -4.60
N VAL A 53 -1.71 -1.68 -3.48
CA VAL A 53 -1.07 -1.24 -2.24
C VAL A 53 0.02 -2.22 -1.89
N GLN A 54 1.10 -1.74 -1.29
CA GLN A 54 2.21 -2.59 -0.88
C GLN A 54 2.76 -2.21 0.48
N SER A 55 3.35 -3.17 1.17
CA SER A 55 4.19 -2.87 2.32
C SER A 55 5.49 -2.21 1.84
N ALA A 56 6.08 -1.40 2.71
CA ALA A 56 7.29 -0.65 2.44
C ALA A 56 8.10 -0.47 3.73
N LYS A 57 9.36 -0.04 3.57
CA LYS A 57 10.14 0.52 4.68
C LYS A 57 10.02 2.03 4.64
N ILE A 58 9.40 2.62 5.66
CA ILE A 58 9.10 4.06 5.69
C ILE A 58 9.93 4.76 6.78
N PRO A 59 10.49 5.95 6.51
CA PRO A 59 11.20 6.69 7.54
C PRO A 59 10.22 7.22 8.59
N THR A 60 10.56 7.02 9.85
CA THR A 60 9.83 7.58 11.00
C THR A 60 10.41 8.95 11.37
N SER A 61 9.72 9.68 12.25
CA SER A 61 10.22 10.96 12.81
C SER A 61 11.57 10.83 13.53
N SER A 62 11.91 9.62 13.99
CA SER A 62 13.21 9.31 14.61
C SER A 62 14.34 9.05 13.62
N GLY A 63 14.06 9.05 12.31
CA GLY A 63 15.02 8.69 11.26
C GLY A 63 15.21 7.18 11.07
N LYS A 64 14.60 6.34 11.91
CA LYS A 64 14.58 4.88 11.71
C LYS A 64 13.61 4.48 10.61
N LEU A 65 13.92 3.41 9.89
CA LEU A 65 12.99 2.76 8.96
C LEU A 65 12.03 1.85 9.74
N GLU A 66 10.74 2.04 9.53
CA GLU A 66 9.66 1.18 10.01
C GLU A 66 9.19 0.28 8.86
N ASN A 67 9.10 -1.03 9.10
CA ASN A 67 8.43 -1.95 8.18
C ASN A 67 6.92 -1.81 8.35
N THR A 68 6.21 -1.62 7.24
CA THR A 68 4.75 -1.44 7.24
C THR A 68 3.98 -2.75 7.03
N LEU A 69 4.70 -3.87 6.93
CA LEU A 69 4.17 -5.24 6.96
C LEU A 69 3.85 -5.65 8.42
N PRO A 70 2.75 -6.38 8.70
CA PRO A 70 2.44 -6.80 10.05
C PRO A 70 3.35 -7.95 10.47
N PRO A 71 3.79 -8.00 11.74
CA PRO A 71 4.83 -8.94 12.20
C PRO A 71 4.43 -10.43 12.08
N ASN A 72 3.13 -10.74 12.12
CA ASN A 72 2.64 -12.13 12.13
C ASN A 72 2.23 -12.64 10.73
N ILE A 73 2.52 -11.88 9.66
CA ILE A 73 2.05 -12.20 8.31
C ILE A 73 2.51 -13.58 7.79
N ALA A 74 3.67 -14.07 8.25
CA ALA A 74 4.19 -15.37 7.83
C ALA A 74 3.28 -16.55 8.22
N ALA A 75 2.48 -16.40 9.28
CA ALA A 75 1.54 -17.42 9.72
C ALA A 75 0.38 -17.63 8.73
N GLU A 76 0.04 -16.59 7.95
CA GLU A 76 -1.08 -16.60 6.99
C GLU A 76 -0.77 -17.44 5.74
N LYS A 77 0.52 -17.72 5.45
CA LYS A 77 0.96 -18.52 4.29
C LYS A 77 0.36 -18.05 2.96
N LEU A 78 0.14 -16.74 2.81
CA LEU A 78 -0.46 -16.11 1.64
C LEU A 78 0.36 -16.39 0.37
N LYS A 79 -0.35 -16.66 -0.72
CA LYS A 79 0.22 -16.93 -2.05
C LYS A 79 -0.33 -15.94 -3.06
N ILE A 80 0.40 -15.77 -4.15
CA ILE A 80 -0.06 -15.02 -5.32
C ILE A 80 -1.41 -15.57 -5.77
N GLY A 81 -2.38 -14.68 -5.94
CA GLY A 81 -3.75 -15.01 -6.34
C GLY A 81 -4.74 -15.16 -5.18
N ASP A 82 -4.28 -15.29 -3.93
CA ASP A 82 -5.16 -15.41 -2.77
C ASP A 82 -5.98 -14.13 -2.58
N LYS A 83 -7.27 -14.29 -2.26
CA LYS A 83 -8.11 -13.18 -1.80
C LYS A 83 -7.86 -12.95 -0.32
N VAL A 84 -7.74 -11.68 0.06
CA VAL A 84 -7.41 -11.28 1.43
C VAL A 84 -8.33 -10.17 1.90
N THR A 85 -8.61 -10.17 3.20
CA THR A 85 -9.14 -9.02 3.92
C THR A 85 -8.02 -8.39 4.73
N PHE A 86 -7.93 -7.07 4.71
CA PHE A 86 -6.88 -6.34 5.44
C PHE A 86 -7.39 -5.04 6.05
N SER A 87 -6.62 -4.53 7.01
CA SER A 87 -6.83 -3.24 7.66
C SER A 87 -5.51 -2.49 7.80
N GLY A 88 -5.59 -1.19 8.02
CA GLY A 88 -4.40 -0.35 8.19
C GLY A 88 -4.62 1.07 7.71
N LYS A 89 -3.55 1.72 7.26
CA LYS A 89 -3.61 3.08 6.72
C LYS A 89 -2.60 3.30 5.62
N PHE A 90 -2.89 4.20 4.70
CA PHE A 90 -1.91 4.66 3.73
C PHE A 90 -0.73 5.33 4.44
N ALA A 91 0.49 5.01 4.01
CA ALA A 91 1.67 5.66 4.55
C ALA A 91 1.72 7.12 4.06
N PRO A 92 2.05 8.10 4.93
CA PRO A 92 2.22 9.48 4.49
C PRO A 92 3.47 9.64 3.62
N GLY A 93 3.39 10.48 2.59
CA GLY A 93 4.55 10.89 1.80
C GLY A 93 5.21 12.14 2.40
N THR A 94 6.46 12.43 2.03
CA THR A 94 7.22 13.58 2.57
C THR A 94 6.49 14.92 2.40
N ASN A 95 5.81 15.12 1.27
CA ASN A 95 5.04 16.33 0.96
C ASN A 95 3.62 15.99 0.46
N ALA A 96 3.10 14.82 0.86
CA ALA A 96 1.81 14.32 0.39
C ALA A 96 1.10 13.51 1.49
N CYS A 97 -0.23 13.56 1.54
CA CYS A 97 -1.00 12.80 2.54
C CYS A 97 -0.87 11.28 2.37
N ILE A 98 -0.52 10.83 1.16
CA ILE A 98 -0.31 9.44 0.78
C ILE A 98 1.02 9.32 0.05
N TRP A 99 1.72 8.22 0.28
CA TRP A 99 2.94 7.90 -0.44
C TRP A 99 2.62 6.97 -1.62
N GLU A 100 2.74 7.54 -2.81
CA GLU A 100 2.65 6.86 -4.10
C GLU A 100 4.07 6.45 -4.54
N THR A 101 4.26 5.18 -4.93
CA THR A 101 5.57 4.52 -5.12
C THR A 101 5.86 4.17 -6.58
N SER A 102 5.02 4.60 -7.52
CA SER A 102 5.26 4.46 -8.96
C SER A 102 6.49 5.24 -9.37
N VAL A 103 7.26 4.66 -10.27
CA VAL A 103 8.52 5.24 -10.76
C VAL A 103 8.28 6.34 -11.78
N THR A 104 7.22 6.22 -12.58
CA THR A 104 6.91 7.15 -13.68
C THR A 104 5.57 7.84 -13.46
N LEU A 105 5.40 9.02 -14.07
CA LEU A 105 4.12 9.73 -14.06
C LEU A 105 2.99 8.89 -14.66
N ASP A 106 3.28 8.14 -15.74
CA ASP A 106 2.30 7.25 -16.36
C ASP A 106 1.98 6.06 -15.44
N GLY A 107 2.97 5.53 -14.72
CA GLY A 107 2.74 4.55 -13.66
C GLY A 107 1.79 5.08 -12.60
N GLY A 108 2.05 6.28 -12.06
CA GLY A 108 1.20 6.90 -11.04
C GLY A 108 -0.20 7.29 -11.51
N LEU A 109 -0.45 7.35 -12.82
CA LEU A 109 -1.77 7.65 -13.40
C LEU A 109 -2.55 6.38 -13.78
N PHE A 110 -1.87 5.40 -14.39
CA PHE A 110 -2.50 4.24 -14.99
C PHE A 110 -2.34 2.97 -14.18
N ASN A 111 -1.24 2.81 -13.44
CA ASN A 111 -0.95 1.63 -12.62
C ASN A 111 -0.43 2.04 -11.23
N PRO A 112 -1.16 2.90 -10.49
CA PRO A 112 -0.62 3.45 -9.27
C PRO A 112 -0.41 2.41 -8.18
N ASN A 113 0.67 2.58 -7.43
CA ASN A 113 1.05 1.70 -6.33
C ASN A 113 1.29 2.53 -5.07
N PHE A 114 0.58 2.25 -3.98
CA PHE A 114 0.70 3.02 -2.74
C PHE A 114 1.39 2.25 -1.65
N ALA A 115 2.26 2.92 -0.90
CA ALA A 115 2.75 2.38 0.36
C ALA A 115 1.63 2.36 1.41
N PHE A 116 1.44 1.22 2.05
CA PHE A 116 0.39 1.00 3.02
C PHE A 116 0.97 0.33 4.27
N LYS A 117 0.50 0.81 5.43
CA LYS A 117 0.79 0.25 6.74
C LYS A 117 -0.34 -0.65 7.16
N PHE A 118 -0.09 -1.94 7.02
CA PHE A 118 -1.00 -3.00 7.36
C PHE A 118 -0.96 -3.24 8.86
N ASP A 119 -2.13 -3.15 9.48
CA ASP A 119 -2.31 -3.59 10.86
C ASP A 119 -2.63 -5.09 10.90
N ASN A 120 -3.40 -5.57 9.92
CA ASN A 120 -3.72 -6.98 9.73
C ASN A 120 -3.92 -7.31 8.25
N ILE A 121 -3.59 -8.55 7.87
CA ILE A 121 -3.92 -9.15 6.57
C ILE A 121 -4.28 -10.60 6.87
N SER A 122 -5.41 -11.07 6.36
CA SER A 122 -5.85 -12.45 6.55
C SER A 122 -6.43 -13.01 5.27
N ALA A 123 -6.19 -14.31 5.03
CA ALA A 123 -6.82 -15.01 3.91
C ALA A 123 -8.34 -15.00 4.05
N MET A 124 -9.05 -14.80 2.94
CA MET A 124 -10.49 -14.99 2.91
C MET A 124 -10.82 -16.49 2.85
N PRO A 125 -11.88 -16.95 3.55
CA PRO A 125 -12.38 -18.32 3.45
C PRO A 125 -12.84 -18.72 2.05
#